data_AF-A0A7J4P282-F1
#
_entry.id   AF-A0A7J4P282-F1
#
_cell.length_a   1.000
_cell.length_b   1.000
_cell.length_c   1.000
_cell.angle_alpha   90.00
_cell.angle_beta   90.00
_cell.angle_gamma   90.00
#
_symmetry.space_group_name_H-M   'P 1'
#
loop_
_entity.id
_entity.type
_entity.pdbx_description
1 polymer ?
#
loop_
_entity_poly.entity_id
_entity_poly.type
_entity_poly.pdbx_seq_one_letter_code
_entity_poly.pdbx_strand_id
1 'polypeptide(L)'
;MAGDQGSAQPAAGMQVSWIAYAAILIVGFLSLFSLYMGFINYGDNTDIAIIFIFLGAAGFAAIGYMLFRGKPVATAKDDTLTIKKVEVYTTLECPKCQQKRVRDFKRGDYVFKDDEPCTRCDGLMVITKIARKKEEEDKKKKEESSWL
;
A
#
# COMPACT_ATOMS: atom_id res chain seq x y z
N MET A 1 -13.38 29.40 22.43
CA MET A 1 -13.93 28.58 21.34
C MET A 1 -12.80 27.70 20.84
N ALA A 2 -12.69 26.48 21.36
CA ALA A 2 -11.53 25.62 21.18
C ALA A 2 -11.96 24.29 20.56
N GLY A 3 -11.29 23.96 19.44
CA GLY A 3 -10.90 22.60 19.05
C GLY A 3 -12.01 21.59 18.78
N ASP A 4 -12.42 21.51 17.52
CA ASP A 4 -13.07 20.34 16.93
C ASP A 4 -12.11 19.14 16.96
N GLN A 5 -12.42 18.12 17.75
CA GLN A 5 -11.68 16.86 17.80
C GLN A 5 -12.34 15.89 16.82
N GLY A 6 -11.83 15.88 15.58
CA GLY A 6 -12.09 14.81 14.63
C GLY A 6 -11.63 13.48 15.23
N SER A 7 -12.58 12.68 15.68
CA SER A 7 -12.36 11.31 16.15
C SER A 7 -11.89 10.46 14.97
N ALA A 8 -10.60 10.11 14.99
CA ALA A 8 -10.03 9.15 14.07
C ALA A 8 -10.73 7.80 14.26
N GLN A 9 -11.60 7.43 13.32
CA GLN A 9 -12.08 6.06 13.21
C GLN A 9 -10.89 5.16 12.89
N PRO A 10 -10.64 4.07 13.66
CA PRO A 10 -9.62 3.12 13.26
C PRO A 10 -10.07 2.45 11.97
N ALA A 11 -9.21 2.51 10.95
CA ALA A 11 -9.35 1.79 9.70
C ALA A 11 -9.71 0.33 10.00
N ALA A 12 -10.75 -0.17 9.33
CA ALA A 12 -11.14 -1.57 9.36
C ALA A 12 -10.10 -2.44 8.64
N GLY A 13 -8.86 -2.43 9.15
CA GLY A 13 -7.88 -3.47 8.90
C GLY A 13 -8.35 -4.71 9.65
N MET A 14 -8.48 -5.80 8.91
CA MET A 14 -8.91 -7.10 9.38
C MET A 14 -7.98 -7.60 10.50
N GLN A 15 -8.28 -7.21 11.72
CA GLN A 15 -7.73 -7.84 12.91
C GLN A 15 -8.48 -9.16 12.99
N VAL A 16 -7.85 -10.25 12.57
CA VAL A 16 -8.44 -11.58 12.78
C VAL A 16 -8.50 -11.76 14.29
N SER A 17 -9.65 -11.35 14.83
CA SER A 17 -9.92 -11.28 16.26
C SER A 17 -9.83 -12.69 16.81
N TRP A 18 -9.34 -12.83 18.04
CA TRP A 18 -9.38 -14.08 18.80
C TRP A 18 -10.77 -14.75 18.77
N ILE A 19 -11.84 -13.96 18.58
CA ILE A 19 -13.21 -14.41 18.34
C ILE A 19 -13.34 -15.29 17.09
N ALA A 20 -12.68 -14.93 15.98
CA ALA A 20 -12.71 -15.71 14.75
C ALA A 20 -12.00 -17.06 14.92
N TYR A 21 -10.86 -17.08 15.62
CA TYR A 21 -10.19 -18.34 15.98
C TYR A 21 -11.04 -19.20 16.90
N ALA A 22 -11.66 -18.60 17.93
CA ALA A 22 -12.58 -19.30 18.81
C ALA A 22 -13.77 -19.89 18.04
N ALA A 23 -14.36 -19.13 17.11
CA ALA A 23 -15.43 -19.60 16.25
C ALA A 23 -15.00 -20.78 15.37
N ILE A 24 -13.81 -20.72 14.76
CA ILE A 24 -13.26 -21.83 13.95
C ILE A 24 -13.06 -23.08 14.81
N LEU A 25 -12.54 -22.94 16.03
CA LEU A 25 -12.38 -24.07 16.95
C LEU A 25 -13.73 -24.68 17.37
N ILE A 26 -14.72 -23.84 17.68
CA ILE A 26 -16.07 -24.30 18.05
C ILE A 26 -16.72 -25.03 16.88
N VAL A 27 -16.72 -24.45 15.67
CA VAL A 27 -17.31 -25.08 14.48
C VAL A 27 -16.57 -26.36 14.13
N GLY A 28 -15.24 -26.38 14.23
CA GLY A 28 -14.42 -27.59 14.01
C GLY A 28 -14.75 -28.71 15.00
N PHE A 29 -14.89 -28.39 16.29
CA PHE A 29 -15.27 -29.36 17.31
C PHE A 29 -16.67 -29.92 17.07
N LEU A 30 -17.62 -29.05 16.72
CA LEU A 30 -19.01 -29.43 16.42
C LEU A 30 -19.09 -30.32 15.16
N SER A 31 -18.27 -30.02 14.16
CA SER A 31 -18.11 -30.83 12.94
C SER A 31 -17.57 -32.22 13.25
N LEU A 32 -16.57 -32.32 14.13
CA LEU A 32 -15.98 -33.59 14.56
C LEU A 32 -16.97 -34.43 15.38
N PHE A 33 -17.71 -33.79 16.29
CA PHE A 33 -18.75 -34.44 17.08
C PHE A 33 -19.88 -34.99 16.20
N SER A 34 -20.34 -34.21 15.21
CA SER A 34 -21.33 -34.66 14.22
C SER A 34 -20.84 -35.90 13.48
N LEU A 35 -19.58 -35.89 13.03
CA LEU A 35 -19.00 -36.99 12.25
C LEU A 35 -18.86 -38.27 13.11
N TYR A 36 -18.53 -38.13 14.40
CA TYR A 36 -18.50 -39.22 15.36
C TYR A 36 -19.90 -39.83 15.60
N MET A 37 -20.92 -38.99 15.80
CA MET A 37 -22.30 -39.44 15.94
C MET A 37 -22.80 -40.15 14.66
N GLY A 38 -22.38 -39.67 13.50
CA GLY A 38 -22.64 -40.32 12.22
C GLY A 38 -22.10 -41.75 12.15
N PHE A 39 -20.87 -41.98 12.62
CA PHE A 39 -20.28 -43.32 12.65
C PHE A 39 -20.99 -44.29 13.59
N ILE A 40 -21.38 -43.84 14.79
CA ILE A 40 -22.11 -44.68 15.74
C ILE A 40 -23.45 -45.12 15.16
N ASN A 41 -24.14 -44.23 14.46
CA ASN A 41 -25.49 -44.49 13.94
C ASN A 41 -25.49 -45.20 12.58
N TYR A 42 -24.33 -45.45 11.98
CA TYR A 42 -24.21 -45.99 10.62
C TYR A 42 -24.88 -47.35 10.42
N GLY A 43 -24.88 -48.21 11.45
CA GLY A 43 -25.46 -49.55 11.37
C GLY A 43 -26.92 -49.66 11.78
N ASP A 44 -27.45 -48.69 12.52
CA ASP A 44 -28.78 -48.77 13.15
C ASP A 44 -29.79 -47.85 12.45
N ASN A 45 -29.42 -46.56 12.32
CA ASN A 45 -30.27 -45.54 11.72
C ASN A 45 -29.51 -44.87 10.58
N THR A 46 -29.50 -45.54 9.42
CA THR A 46 -28.72 -45.12 8.24
C THR A 46 -29.08 -43.70 7.81
N ASP A 47 -30.35 -43.31 7.87
CA ASP A 47 -30.81 -41.96 7.51
C ASP A 47 -30.20 -40.88 8.41
N ILE A 48 -30.18 -41.16 9.72
CA ILE A 48 -29.62 -40.25 10.73
C ILE A 48 -28.09 -40.17 10.57
N ALA A 49 -27.44 -41.31 10.32
CA ALA A 49 -26.00 -41.38 10.07
C ALA A 49 -25.58 -40.54 8.86
N ILE A 50 -26.31 -40.68 7.75
CA ILE A 50 -26.05 -39.94 6.51
C ILE A 50 -26.13 -38.43 6.76
N ILE A 51 -27.17 -37.95 7.47
CA ILE A 51 -27.33 -36.52 7.78
C ILE A 51 -26.14 -35.98 8.59
N PHE A 52 -25.73 -36.70 9.64
CA PHE A 52 -24.63 -36.26 10.50
C PHE A 52 -23.26 -36.31 9.80
N ILE A 53 -23.03 -37.28 8.92
CA ILE A 53 -21.81 -37.39 8.13
C ILE A 53 -21.72 -36.25 7.11
N PHE A 54 -22.81 -35.96 6.38
CA PHE A 54 -22.83 -34.84 5.43
C PHE A 54 -22.61 -33.49 6.11
N LEU A 55 -23.25 -33.27 7.27
CA LEU A 55 -23.10 -32.03 8.02
C LEU A 55 -21.64 -31.85 8.52
N GLY A 56 -21.05 -32.91 9.06
CA GLY A 56 -19.65 -32.90 9.49
C GLY A 56 -18.65 -32.74 8.34
N ALA A 57 -18.91 -33.36 7.18
CA ALA A 57 -18.06 -33.21 6.00
C ALA A 57 -18.15 -31.80 5.41
N ALA A 58 -19.35 -31.22 5.33
CA ALA A 58 -19.56 -29.87 4.83
C ALA A 58 -18.91 -28.81 5.73
N GLY A 59 -18.99 -28.97 7.06
CA GLY A 59 -18.33 -28.09 8.02
C GLY A 59 -16.81 -28.07 7.87
N PHE A 60 -16.18 -29.25 7.79
CA PHE A 60 -14.74 -29.35 7.55
C PHE A 60 -14.33 -28.82 6.17
N ALA A 61 -15.11 -29.08 5.12
CA ALA A 61 -14.86 -28.55 3.80
C ALA A 61 -14.92 -27.01 3.77
N ALA A 62 -15.87 -26.40 4.48
CA ALA A 62 -15.97 -24.95 4.59
C ALA A 62 -14.78 -24.33 5.33
N ILE A 63 -14.37 -24.91 6.47
CA ILE A 63 -13.17 -24.47 7.22
C ILE A 63 -11.92 -24.62 6.35
N GLY A 64 -11.73 -25.79 5.74
CA GLY A 64 -10.61 -26.03 4.83
C GLY A 64 -10.58 -25.03 3.68
N TYR A 65 -11.73 -24.79 3.04
CA TYR A 65 -11.84 -23.82 1.96
C TYR A 65 -11.52 -22.39 2.41
N MET A 66 -11.96 -21.96 3.58
CA MET A 66 -11.61 -20.64 4.13
C MET A 66 -10.12 -20.50 4.40
N LEU A 67 -9.47 -21.55 4.91
CA LEU A 67 -8.02 -21.55 5.16
C LEU A 67 -7.22 -21.57 3.85
N PHE A 68 -7.63 -22.35 2.86
CA PHE A 68 -6.96 -22.41 1.55
C PHE A 68 -7.21 -21.16 0.68
N ARG A 69 -8.38 -20.53 0.80
CA ARG A 69 -8.72 -19.29 0.09
C ARG A 69 -8.21 -18.04 0.81
N GLY A 70 -7.89 -18.15 2.08
CA GLY A 70 -7.09 -17.19 2.81
C GLY A 70 -5.68 -17.17 2.24
N LYS A 71 -5.47 -16.46 1.12
CA LYS A 71 -4.14 -16.04 0.69
C LYS A 71 -3.43 -15.49 1.94
N PRO A 72 -2.21 -15.91 2.28
CA PRO A 72 -1.55 -15.43 3.47
C PRO A 72 -1.52 -13.90 3.43
N VAL A 73 -2.27 -13.26 4.32
CA VAL A 73 -2.16 -11.82 4.64
C VAL A 73 -0.87 -11.61 5.45
N ALA A 74 0.20 -12.31 5.07
CA ALA A 74 1.55 -12.17 5.61
C ALA A 74 2.45 -11.41 4.62
N THR A 75 1.93 -10.99 3.46
CA THR A 75 2.63 -10.12 2.52
C THR A 75 1.68 -9.14 1.81
N ALA A 76 0.72 -8.54 2.53
CA ALA A 76 0.38 -7.15 2.21
C ALA A 76 1.50 -6.30 2.82
N LYS A 77 2.71 -6.43 2.26
CA LYS A 77 3.81 -5.51 2.52
C LYS A 77 3.29 -4.12 2.17
N ASP A 78 3.30 -3.24 3.15
CA ASP A 78 3.50 -1.80 3.01
C ASP A 78 3.19 -1.22 1.62
N ASP A 79 1.92 -0.88 1.41
CA ASP A 79 1.59 0.35 0.68
C ASP A 79 1.29 1.44 1.72
N THR A 80 2.17 1.57 2.73
CA THR A 80 2.40 2.90 3.28
C THR A 80 2.90 3.71 2.10
N LEU A 81 2.03 4.60 1.60
CA LEU A 81 2.29 5.54 0.52
C LEU A 81 3.61 6.28 0.78
N THR A 82 4.73 5.69 0.40
CA THR A 82 6.02 6.36 0.36
C THR A 82 5.89 7.32 -0.80
N ILE A 83 5.37 8.52 -0.52
CA ILE A 83 5.37 9.63 -1.45
C ILE A 83 6.83 9.83 -1.81
N LYS A 84 7.23 9.31 -2.99
CA LYS A 84 8.58 9.42 -3.52
C LYS A 84 8.92 10.91 -3.54
N LYS A 85 9.73 11.36 -2.58
CA LYS A 85 10.10 12.76 -2.45
C LYS A 85 10.78 13.15 -3.75
N VAL A 86 10.11 14.03 -4.48
CA VAL A 86 10.59 14.48 -5.78
C VAL A 86 11.62 15.56 -5.53
N GLU A 87 12.84 15.32 -5.95
CA GLU A 87 13.81 16.40 -6.03
C GLU A 87 13.43 17.33 -7.20
N VAL A 88 13.33 18.62 -6.91
CA VAL A 88 12.96 19.67 -7.85
C VAL A 88 14.06 20.72 -7.84
N TYR A 89 14.42 21.23 -9.02
CA TYR A 89 15.40 22.30 -9.18
C TYR A 89 14.77 23.50 -9.88
N THR A 90 15.29 24.69 -9.58
CA THR A 90 14.93 25.95 -10.22
C THR A 90 16.08 26.44 -11.09
N THR A 91 15.73 26.93 -12.28
CA THR A 91 16.65 27.56 -13.23
C THR A 91 16.40 29.05 -13.26
N LEU A 92 17.45 29.83 -13.04
CA LEU A 92 17.50 31.28 -13.05
C LEU A 92 18.19 31.76 -14.34
N GLU A 93 17.66 32.79 -14.98
CA GLU A 93 18.27 33.42 -16.17
C GLU A 93 18.33 34.96 -15.98
N CYS A 94 19.50 35.60 -16.23
CA CYS A 94 19.58 37.07 -16.29
C CYS A 94 19.06 37.53 -17.66
N PRO A 95 18.04 38.43 -17.75
CA PRO A 95 17.55 38.93 -19.03
C PRO A 95 18.58 39.77 -19.79
N LYS A 96 19.54 40.38 -19.08
CA LYS A 96 20.59 41.24 -19.68
C LYS A 96 21.77 40.47 -20.25
N CYS A 97 22.23 39.41 -19.59
CA CYS A 97 23.44 38.66 -19.99
C CYS A 97 23.20 37.20 -20.36
N GLN A 98 21.94 36.74 -20.32
CA GLN A 98 21.50 35.38 -20.67
C GLN A 98 22.22 34.26 -19.88
N GLN A 99 22.86 34.62 -18.76
CA GLN A 99 23.52 33.67 -17.88
C GLN A 99 22.48 32.79 -17.20
N LYS A 100 22.62 31.47 -17.33
CA LYS A 100 21.79 30.48 -16.65
C LYS A 100 22.47 30.02 -15.36
N ARG A 101 21.71 29.87 -14.29
CA ARG A 101 22.12 29.20 -13.04
C ARG A 101 21.06 28.22 -12.59
N VAL A 102 21.49 27.09 -12.06
CA VAL A 102 20.59 26.07 -11.49
C VAL A 102 20.83 26.04 -9.98
N ARG A 103 19.74 26.06 -9.21
CA ARG A 103 19.77 25.91 -7.75
C ARG A 103 18.66 24.97 -7.28
N ASP A 104 18.77 24.52 -6.04
CA ASP A 104 17.73 23.69 -5.42
C ASP A 104 16.45 24.51 -5.20
N PHE A 105 15.31 23.86 -5.39
CA PHE A 105 14.01 24.47 -5.17
C PHE A 105 13.80 24.82 -3.69
N LYS A 106 13.44 26.08 -3.43
CA LYS A 106 13.04 26.54 -2.10
C LYS A 106 11.53 26.81 -2.09
N ARG A 107 10.88 26.53 -0.95
CA ARG A 107 9.45 26.84 -0.78
C ARG A 107 9.25 28.35 -0.89
N GLY A 108 8.45 28.79 -1.87
CA GLY A 108 8.25 30.21 -2.20
C GLY A 108 8.83 30.63 -3.56
N ASP A 109 9.51 29.73 -4.27
CA ASP A 109 9.92 29.96 -5.65
C ASP A 109 8.74 29.82 -6.61
N TYR A 110 8.56 30.80 -7.49
CA TYR A 110 7.59 30.75 -8.59
C TYR A 110 8.25 31.25 -9.89
N VAL A 111 7.70 30.84 -11.02
CA VAL A 111 8.21 31.24 -12.34
C VAL A 111 7.98 32.74 -12.54
N PHE A 112 9.00 33.45 -13.03
CA PHE A 112 9.08 34.90 -13.19
C PHE A 112 9.25 35.71 -11.89
N LYS A 113 9.75 35.08 -10.82
CA LYS A 113 10.20 35.80 -9.62
C LYS A 113 11.60 36.38 -9.83
N ASP A 114 11.79 37.64 -9.42
CA ASP A 114 13.11 38.27 -9.25
C ASP A 114 13.70 37.83 -7.91
N ASP A 115 14.89 37.21 -7.94
CA ASP A 115 15.42 36.55 -6.74
C ASP A 115 16.83 37.02 -6.38
N GLU A 116 17.83 36.72 -7.22
CA GLU A 116 19.24 36.96 -6.92
C GLU A 116 19.87 37.97 -7.88
N PRO A 117 20.80 38.83 -7.41
CA PRO A 117 21.60 39.67 -8.29
C PRO A 117 22.55 38.78 -9.10
N CYS A 118 22.69 39.07 -10.39
CA CYS A 118 23.54 38.27 -11.25
C CYS A 118 25.02 38.52 -10.96
N THR A 119 25.81 37.45 -10.97
CA THR A 119 27.26 37.53 -10.75
C THR A 119 28.04 38.16 -11.92
N ARG A 120 27.38 38.40 -13.07
CA ARG A 120 27.98 38.97 -14.30
C ARG A 120 27.36 40.30 -14.73
N CYS A 121 26.12 40.58 -14.31
CA CYS A 121 25.34 41.76 -14.68
C CYS A 121 24.85 42.38 -13.35
N ASP A 122 24.83 43.70 -13.15
CA ASP A 122 24.16 44.33 -11.96
C ASP A 122 22.61 44.24 -12.07
N GLY A 123 22.10 43.24 -12.78
CA GLY A 123 20.69 42.97 -12.98
C GLY A 123 20.21 41.83 -12.09
N LEU A 124 18.91 41.82 -11.82
CA LEU A 124 18.24 40.73 -11.12
C LEU A 124 18.08 39.52 -12.06
N MET A 125 18.35 38.33 -11.54
CA MET A 125 18.08 37.07 -12.22
C MET A 125 16.62 36.64 -11.96
N VAL A 126 16.00 36.10 -13.00
CA VAL A 126 14.59 35.71 -13.00
C VAL A 126 14.47 34.19 -13.05
N ILE A 127 13.59 33.61 -12.23
CA ILE A 127 13.31 32.17 -12.29
C ILE A 127 12.54 31.85 -13.58
N THR A 128 13.12 31.11 -14.53
CA THR A 128 12.46 30.80 -15.81
C THR A 128 11.88 29.38 -15.86
N LYS A 129 12.43 28.44 -15.08
CA LYS A 129 11.99 27.04 -15.12
C LYS A 129 12.12 26.36 -13.77
N ILE A 130 11.08 25.60 -13.40
CA ILE A 130 11.08 24.71 -12.24
C ILE A 130 10.81 23.30 -12.77
N ALA A 131 11.73 22.37 -12.53
CA ALA A 131 11.65 21.03 -13.11
C ALA A 131 12.05 19.96 -12.11
N ARG A 132 11.43 18.77 -12.24
CA ARG A 132 11.79 17.57 -11.50
C ARG A 132 13.16 17.08 -11.96
N LYS A 133 14.05 16.82 -11.00
CA LYS A 133 15.32 16.14 -11.24
C LYS A 133 14.99 14.71 -11.69
N LYS A 134 15.36 14.39 -12.93
CA LYS A 134 15.32 13.00 -13.40
C LYS A 134 16.59 12.32 -12.87
N GLU A 135 16.49 11.66 -11.72
CA GLU A 135 17.60 10.85 -11.23
C GLU A 135 17.60 9.47 -11.90
N GLU A 136 18.77 9.15 -12.46
CA GLU A 136 19.31 7.83 -12.82
C GLU A 136 18.70 7.01 -13.97
N GLU A 137 17.40 7.06 -14.25
CA GLU A 137 16.83 6.25 -15.34
C GLU A 137 17.32 6.67 -16.74
N ASP A 138 17.53 7.97 -16.95
CA ASP A 138 18.03 8.50 -18.23
C ASP A 138 19.55 8.30 -18.39
N LYS A 139 20.31 8.13 -17.29
CA LYS A 139 21.75 7.78 -17.36
C LYS A 139 21.92 6.30 -17.73
N LYS A 140 21.21 5.39 -17.06
CA LYS A 140 21.23 3.96 -17.41
C LYS A 140 20.82 3.71 -18.85
N LYS A 141 19.74 4.37 -19.34
CA LYS A 141 19.33 4.25 -20.75
C LYS A 141 20.38 4.77 -21.74
N LYS A 142 21.10 5.84 -21.41
CA LYS A 142 22.19 6.37 -22.26
C LYS A 142 23.45 5.52 -22.22
N GLU A 143 23.76 4.92 -21.07
CA GLU A 143 24.88 3.99 -20.92
C GLU A 143 24.59 2.68 -21.67
N GLU A 144 23.39 2.13 -21.54
CA GLU A 144 22.94 0.91 -22.24
C GLU A 144 22.85 1.11 -23.76
N SER A 145 22.44 2.28 -24.24
CA SER A 145 22.46 2.63 -25.68
C SER A 145 23.83 3.00 -26.23
N SER A 146 24.86 3.11 -25.39
CA SER A 146 26.24 3.41 -25.82
C SER A 146 27.06 2.15 -26.10
N TRP A 147 26.58 0.99 -25.67
CA TRP A 147 27.20 -0.32 -25.91
C TRP A 147 26.45 -1.16 -26.96
N LEU A 148 25.37 -0.62 -27.55
CA LEU A 148 24.60 -1.14 -28.69
C LEU A 148 24.89 -0.30 -29.93
#